data_AF-A0A353H3C3-F1
#
_entry.id   AF-A0A353H3C3-F1
#
_cell.length_a   1.000
_cell.length_b   1.000
_cell.length_c   1.000
_cell.angle_alpha   90.00
_cell.angle_beta   90.00
_cell.angle_gamma   90.00
#
_symmetry.space_group_name_H-M   'P 1'
#
loop_
_entity.id
_entity.type
_entity.pdbx_description
1 polymer ?
#
loop_
_entity_poly.entity_id
_entity_poly.type
_entity_poly.pdbx_seq_one_letter_code
_entity_poly.pdbx_strand_id
1 'polypeptide(L)'
;MELIVKSRPRSLIISLVSLALLATACGTASPGLIRNEEQESGQQPLPLPQASTTPTETPLEGIWLSPSLPALLLNQIQGVVLNQSANANTAAMILAPVDESVPGLKLVRESTWVYALVAPFYEIRDGVTDEELQQIWLGREKGSLAGVKLVLEASTQAAFVLHWGAPSANTVQVRKADELLEATWNESDTWALIPFEAVQPKYKILKIDGLSPLDKPLNVERYPLVMRFGLYTDPQASQTSIEQENVLKTALPLTNRDESRMTILIMSGTTALTRATAFKIDLKGADYVISGVRDWFLAADLRHVSNEVSFDPNCPKADPNSASMRFCSQPSYIEVLKGLGINVVELTGNHENDYGPEAFAETVKTYQQLGWTTFGGGLTPEDARKPALVENNGNKIAFIGCNPVGPANAWVNDRRAGVARCDPEYYFSQIKALKEQGYVVVATFQHQEIYRYMYDEHYRADFRQAADSGADIVSGAQAHYPMGFEFRAQALIHYGMGNFLFDQMDYPVVGTRREFIDRHVIYNGRYINTELLTALLTDYSRPRPMEPEERTQFLSDLFDASGWELDGETHENN
;
A
#
# COMPACT_ATOMS: atom_id res chain seq x y z
N MET A 1 -34.44 -46.19 -12.00
CA MET A 1 -35.53 -45.75 -11.12
C MET A 1 -35.81 -44.29 -11.45
N GLU A 2 -37.04 -44.08 -11.93
CA GLU A 2 -37.76 -42.89 -12.36
C GLU A 2 -37.49 -41.55 -11.65
N LEU A 3 -37.34 -40.43 -12.40
CA LEU A 3 -38.32 -39.31 -12.61
C LEU A 3 -38.09 -38.14 -11.62
N ILE A 4 -38.13 -36.82 -11.88
CA ILE A 4 -38.58 -35.93 -12.97
C ILE A 4 -37.84 -34.59 -12.81
N VAL A 5 -37.37 -34.00 -13.92
CA VAL A 5 -37.00 -32.58 -14.05
C VAL A 5 -38.10 -31.90 -14.87
N LYS A 6 -38.64 -30.76 -14.40
CA LYS A 6 -39.48 -29.87 -15.20
C LYS A 6 -39.03 -28.41 -15.09
N SER A 7 -38.54 -27.94 -16.22
CA SER A 7 -38.38 -26.55 -16.66
C SER A 7 -39.72 -25.82 -16.81
N ARG A 8 -39.76 -24.49 -16.61
CA ARG A 8 -39.93 -23.48 -17.70
C ARG A 8 -40.07 -22.03 -17.18
N PRO A 9 -39.84 -21.02 -18.06
CA PRO A 9 -39.56 -19.61 -17.74
C PRO A 9 -40.78 -18.70 -17.98
N ARG A 10 -40.70 -17.41 -17.59
CA ARG A 10 -41.47 -16.33 -18.23
C ARG A 10 -40.75 -14.99 -18.22
N SER A 11 -41.05 -14.24 -19.28
CA SER A 11 -40.38 -13.04 -19.78
C SER A 11 -41.27 -11.79 -19.64
N LEU A 12 -40.61 -10.62 -19.75
CA LEU A 12 -41.03 -9.36 -20.40
C LEU A 12 -42.21 -8.49 -19.86
N ILE A 13 -41.84 -7.24 -19.53
CA ILE A 13 -42.33 -5.92 -20.05
C ILE A 13 -43.83 -5.62 -20.01
N ILE A 14 -44.20 -4.44 -19.44
CA ILE A 14 -45.01 -3.36 -20.07
C ILE A 14 -44.99 -2.09 -19.19
N SER A 15 -44.72 -0.95 -19.83
CA SER A 15 -44.88 0.43 -19.34
C SER A 15 -46.16 1.07 -19.91
N LEU A 16 -46.44 2.34 -19.56
CA LEU A 16 -47.50 3.28 -20.03
C LEU A 16 -48.72 3.38 -19.10
N VAL A 17 -49.42 4.51 -18.87
CA VAL A 17 -49.28 5.98 -19.04
C VAL A 17 -50.69 6.55 -18.75
N SER A 18 -50.75 7.61 -17.93
CA SER A 18 -51.58 8.83 -18.04
C SER A 18 -53.12 8.86 -18.23
N LEU A 19 -53.69 9.88 -17.55
CA LEU A 19 -54.66 10.91 -17.99
C LEU A 19 -56.17 10.79 -17.63
N ALA A 20 -56.55 11.54 -16.59
CA ALA A 20 -57.44 12.72 -16.54
C ALA A 20 -58.95 12.72 -16.91
N LEU A 21 -59.61 13.72 -16.27
CA LEU A 21 -60.81 14.52 -16.62
C LEU A 21 -62.19 14.23 -15.96
N LEU A 22 -62.53 15.12 -15.00
CA LEU A 22 -63.56 16.20 -15.02
C LEU A 22 -65.09 15.96 -14.88
N ALA A 23 -65.69 16.95 -14.17
CA ALA A 23 -67.03 17.57 -14.30
C ALA A 23 -68.19 16.95 -13.46
N THR A 24 -69.21 17.64 -12.91
CA THR A 24 -69.69 19.06 -12.79
C THR A 24 -71.02 19.04 -12.00
N ALA A 25 -71.44 20.15 -11.38
CA ALA A 25 -72.80 20.78 -11.43
C ALA A 25 -73.00 21.71 -10.20
N CYS A 26 -73.17 23.04 -10.28
CA CYS A 26 -74.20 23.91 -10.90
C CYS A 26 -75.53 24.05 -10.13
N GLY A 27 -75.95 25.31 -9.90
CA GLY A 27 -77.27 25.72 -9.41
C GLY A 27 -77.28 27.18 -8.90
N THR A 28 -77.18 28.19 -9.78
CA THR A 28 -78.26 29.07 -10.32
C THR A 28 -78.71 30.24 -9.44
N ALA A 29 -78.66 31.43 -10.04
CA ALA A 29 -79.05 32.74 -9.51
C ALA A 29 -80.31 33.29 -10.22
N SER A 30 -81.01 34.25 -9.60
CA SER A 30 -81.75 35.35 -10.28
C SER A 30 -82.49 36.30 -9.31
N PRO A 31 -82.95 37.50 -9.73
CA PRO A 31 -82.45 38.78 -9.19
C PRO A 31 -83.53 39.76 -8.71
N GLY A 32 -83.13 40.94 -8.20
CA GLY A 32 -84.05 42.05 -7.92
C GLY A 32 -83.40 43.40 -7.57
N LEU A 33 -83.31 44.27 -8.58
CA LEU A 33 -83.50 45.74 -8.64
C LEU A 33 -82.92 46.71 -7.58
N ILE A 34 -82.30 47.76 -8.14
CA ILE A 34 -81.63 48.92 -7.54
C ILE A 34 -82.62 50.04 -7.17
N ARG A 35 -82.38 50.76 -6.06
CA ARG A 35 -82.56 52.23 -6.02
C ARG A 35 -81.64 52.88 -4.97
N ASN A 36 -80.95 53.93 -5.40
CA ASN A 36 -80.02 54.77 -4.64
C ASN A 36 -80.78 55.75 -3.72
N GLU A 37 -80.26 55.96 -2.51
CA GLU A 37 -80.33 57.24 -1.81
C GLU A 37 -78.92 57.55 -1.26
N GLU A 38 -78.41 58.72 -1.63
CA GLU A 38 -77.15 59.28 -1.17
C GLU A 38 -77.29 59.77 0.28
N GLN A 39 -76.37 59.35 1.15
CA GLN A 39 -76.08 60.04 2.40
C GLN A 39 -74.56 60.14 2.57
N GLU A 40 -74.05 61.36 2.43
CA GLU A 40 -72.69 61.74 2.80
C GLU A 40 -72.49 61.59 4.32
N SER A 41 -71.52 60.78 4.70
CA SER A 41 -71.01 60.66 6.07
C SER A 41 -69.49 60.55 5.99
N GLY A 42 -68.80 61.57 6.51
CA GLY A 42 -67.35 61.74 6.40
C GLY A 42 -66.54 60.54 6.91
N GLN A 43 -65.60 60.08 6.09
CA GLN A 43 -64.56 59.13 6.48
C GLN A 43 -63.28 59.88 6.85
N GLN A 44 -62.80 59.65 8.07
CA GLN A 44 -61.41 59.89 8.45
C GLN A 44 -60.47 59.09 7.53
N PRO A 45 -59.27 59.62 7.18
CA PRO A 45 -58.29 58.85 6.43
C PRO A 45 -57.87 57.62 7.25
N LEU A 46 -58.05 56.42 6.68
CA LEU A 46 -57.39 55.21 7.15
C LEU A 46 -55.86 55.41 7.09
N PRO A 47 -55.09 54.96 8.08
CA PRO A 47 -53.64 54.94 7.97
C PRO A 47 -53.26 54.04 6.79
N LEU A 48 -52.40 54.53 5.91
CA LEU A 48 -51.75 53.70 4.88
C LEU A 48 -51.14 52.46 5.57
N PRO A 49 -51.29 51.25 5.01
CA PRO A 49 -50.55 50.10 5.52
C PRO A 49 -49.06 50.44 5.45
N GLN A 50 -48.42 50.52 6.62
CA GLN A 50 -46.96 50.55 6.67
C GLN A 50 -46.51 49.29 5.95
N ALA A 51 -45.75 49.46 4.87
CA ALA A 51 -45.03 48.37 4.26
C ALA A 51 -44.15 47.77 5.37
N SER A 52 -44.53 46.59 5.84
CA SER A 52 -43.64 45.78 6.66
C SER A 52 -42.43 45.50 5.78
N THR A 53 -41.34 46.20 6.03
CA THR A 53 -40.06 45.84 5.45
C THR A 53 -39.76 44.45 5.96
N THR A 54 -40.00 43.43 5.14
CA THR A 54 -39.43 42.11 5.37
C THR A 54 -37.94 42.36 5.63
N PRO A 55 -37.37 41.92 6.77
CA PRO A 55 -35.95 42.11 7.00
C PRO A 55 -35.23 41.52 5.79
N THR A 56 -34.43 42.33 5.11
CA THR A 56 -33.53 41.82 4.08
C THR A 56 -32.62 40.84 4.80
N GLU A 57 -32.86 39.54 4.62
CA GLU A 57 -31.99 38.50 5.15
C GLU A 57 -30.58 38.85 4.69
N THR A 58 -29.72 39.13 5.67
CA THR A 58 -28.33 39.48 5.38
C THR A 58 -27.70 38.23 4.79
N PRO A 59 -27.10 38.30 3.59
CA PRO A 59 -26.47 37.13 2.97
C PRO A 59 -25.48 36.49 3.93
N LEU A 60 -25.49 35.15 4.01
CA LEU A 60 -24.53 34.45 4.85
C LEU A 60 -23.12 34.61 4.28
N GLU A 61 -22.13 34.73 5.17
CA GLU A 61 -20.71 34.84 4.83
C GLU A 61 -19.85 33.79 5.54
N GLY A 62 -18.66 33.56 5.00
CA GLY A 62 -17.62 32.74 5.61
C GLY A 62 -17.86 31.23 5.55
N ILE A 63 -16.86 30.49 6.03
CA ILE A 63 -16.86 29.02 6.06
C ILE A 63 -16.67 28.51 7.48
N TRP A 64 -17.45 27.52 7.89
CA TRP A 64 -17.17 26.75 9.09
C TRP A 64 -16.43 25.47 8.74
N LEU A 65 -15.39 25.16 9.52
CA LEU A 65 -14.52 24.01 9.34
C LEU A 65 -14.73 23.05 10.51
N SER A 66 -15.10 21.80 10.21
CA SER A 66 -15.33 20.79 11.25
C SER A 66 -14.03 20.44 12.00
N PRO A 67 -14.07 20.25 13.34
CA PRO A 67 -12.94 19.71 14.10
C PRO A 67 -12.48 18.31 13.66
N SER A 68 -13.32 17.58 12.93
CA SER A 68 -12.99 16.25 12.36
C SER A 68 -12.18 16.30 11.07
N LEU A 69 -11.87 17.49 10.55
CA LEU A 69 -11.11 17.61 9.32
C LEU A 69 -9.65 17.16 9.52
N PRO A 70 -9.11 16.29 8.63
CA PRO A 70 -7.72 15.87 8.68
C PRO A 70 -6.76 17.05 8.47
N ALA A 71 -5.59 16.98 9.09
CA ALA A 71 -4.59 18.05 9.02
C ALA A 71 -4.15 18.36 7.58
N LEU A 72 -3.92 17.34 6.74
CA LEU A 72 -3.56 17.56 5.34
C LEU A 72 -4.68 18.28 4.58
N LEU A 73 -5.95 17.93 4.80
CA LEU A 73 -7.08 18.60 4.16
C LEU A 73 -7.17 20.08 4.58
N LEU A 74 -7.00 20.37 5.88
CA LEU A 74 -6.96 21.73 6.41
C LEU A 74 -5.81 22.55 5.81
N ASN A 75 -4.62 21.95 5.70
CA ASN A 75 -3.43 22.61 5.15
C ASN A 75 -3.62 23.00 3.68
N GLN A 76 -4.37 22.22 2.88
CA GLN A 76 -4.64 22.55 1.46
C GLN A 76 -5.49 23.82 1.30
N ILE A 77 -6.30 24.18 2.31
CA ILE A 77 -7.25 25.30 2.22
C ILE A 77 -6.86 26.49 3.10
N GLN A 78 -5.86 26.36 3.98
CA GLN A 78 -5.47 27.39 4.94
C GLN A 78 -5.09 28.73 4.28
N GLY A 79 -4.51 28.71 3.08
CA GLY A 79 -4.16 29.91 2.31
C GLY A 79 -5.28 30.48 1.44
N VAL A 80 -6.43 29.79 1.36
CA VAL A 80 -7.57 30.13 0.49
C VAL A 80 -8.80 30.55 1.32
N VAL A 81 -8.90 30.08 2.55
CA VAL A 81 -9.97 30.46 3.48
C VAL A 81 -9.71 31.86 4.02
N LEU A 82 -10.51 32.84 3.59
CA LEU A 82 -10.35 34.25 3.98
C LEU A 82 -11.22 34.65 5.17
N ASN A 83 -12.35 33.99 5.39
CA ASN A 83 -13.29 34.30 6.47
C ASN A 83 -13.84 33.01 7.10
N GLN A 84 -13.35 32.66 8.30
CA GLN A 84 -13.78 31.47 9.02
C GLN A 84 -14.86 31.83 10.05
N SER A 85 -16.01 31.16 9.98
CA SER A 85 -17.08 31.29 10.97
C SER A 85 -16.83 30.36 12.16
N ALA A 86 -17.15 30.84 13.36
CA ALA A 86 -17.08 30.05 14.59
C ALA A 86 -18.26 29.07 14.74
N ASN A 87 -19.36 29.26 14.00
CA ASN A 87 -20.58 28.48 14.15
C ASN A 87 -21.14 28.03 12.79
N ALA A 88 -21.27 26.71 12.63
CA ALA A 88 -21.81 26.06 11.45
C ALA A 88 -23.17 26.62 11.01
N ASN A 89 -24.06 26.93 11.96
CA ASN A 89 -25.42 27.41 11.68
C ASN A 89 -25.50 28.83 11.12
N THR A 90 -24.36 29.54 11.09
CA THR A 90 -24.28 30.94 10.65
C THR A 90 -23.31 31.12 9.48
N ALA A 91 -22.73 30.04 8.98
CA ALA A 91 -21.74 30.07 7.90
C ALA A 91 -22.42 29.93 6.54
N ALA A 92 -21.91 30.64 5.54
CA ALA A 92 -22.35 30.44 4.15
C ALA A 92 -21.92 29.09 3.58
N MET A 93 -20.80 28.57 4.08
CA MET A 93 -20.22 27.30 3.65
C MET A 93 -19.84 26.45 4.85
N ILE A 94 -19.89 25.14 4.67
CA ILE A 94 -19.49 24.14 5.67
C ILE A 94 -18.57 23.13 5.00
N LEU A 95 -17.42 22.84 5.62
CA LEU A 95 -16.59 21.69 5.27
C LEU A 95 -16.61 20.69 6.43
N ALA A 96 -17.26 19.55 6.21
CA ALA A 96 -17.55 18.55 7.25
C ALA A 96 -17.73 17.14 6.65
N PRO A 97 -17.76 16.06 7.47
CA PRO A 97 -18.14 14.72 7.03
C PRO A 97 -19.52 14.68 6.34
N VAL A 98 -19.69 13.77 5.38
CA VAL A 98 -20.89 13.71 4.51
C VAL A 98 -22.14 13.11 5.16
N ASP A 99 -22.00 12.48 6.34
CA ASP A 99 -23.00 11.56 6.92
C ASP A 99 -24.29 12.20 7.49
N GLU A 100 -24.58 13.44 7.13
CA GLU A 100 -25.88 14.04 7.39
C GLU A 100 -26.36 14.71 6.12
N SER A 101 -27.58 14.38 5.69
CA SER A 101 -28.34 15.28 4.84
C SER A 101 -28.40 16.63 5.58
N VAL A 102 -27.52 17.57 5.28
CA VAL A 102 -27.58 18.91 5.87
C VAL A 102 -28.72 19.63 5.17
N PRO A 103 -29.94 19.67 5.75
CA PRO A 103 -31.12 20.05 4.99
C PRO A 103 -30.99 21.52 4.62
N GLY A 104 -31.11 21.83 3.33
CA GLY A 104 -31.03 23.20 2.82
C GLY A 104 -29.66 23.60 2.27
N LEU A 105 -28.58 22.83 2.51
CA LEU A 105 -27.27 23.12 1.89
C LEU A 105 -27.03 22.28 0.63
N LYS A 106 -26.34 22.88 -0.34
CA LYS A 106 -25.93 22.21 -1.58
C LYS A 106 -24.54 21.60 -1.42
N LEU A 107 -24.39 20.29 -1.64
CA LEU A 107 -23.08 19.65 -1.76
C LEU A 107 -22.40 20.08 -3.07
N VAL A 108 -21.22 20.69 -2.96
CA VAL A 108 -20.46 21.26 -4.09
C VAL A 108 -19.31 20.36 -4.50
N ARG A 109 -18.65 19.76 -3.52
CA ARG A 109 -17.44 18.94 -3.68
C ARG A 109 -17.38 17.91 -2.57
N GLU A 110 -16.92 16.71 -2.91
CA GLU A 110 -16.64 15.64 -1.96
C GLU A 110 -15.17 15.23 -2.08
N SER A 111 -14.55 14.94 -0.94
CA SER A 111 -13.18 14.43 -0.82
C SER A 111 -13.23 13.10 -0.05
N THR A 112 -12.71 12.04 -0.65
CA THR A 112 -12.61 10.71 -0.02
C THR A 112 -11.32 10.62 0.80
N TRP A 113 -11.41 10.23 2.06
CA TRP A 113 -10.27 10.10 2.95
C TRP A 113 -10.12 8.68 3.44
N VAL A 114 -9.00 8.06 3.09
CA VAL A 114 -8.66 6.69 3.47
C VAL A 114 -7.78 6.74 4.71
N TYR A 115 -8.17 6.00 5.74
CA TYR A 115 -7.37 5.75 6.93
C TYR A 115 -6.77 4.34 6.88
N ALA A 116 -5.76 4.09 7.71
CA ALA A 116 -5.11 2.80 7.86
C ALA A 116 -5.07 2.44 9.35
N LEU A 117 -5.40 1.19 9.66
CA LEU A 117 -5.07 0.59 10.94
C LEU A 117 -3.65 0.05 10.85
N VAL A 118 -2.77 0.50 11.73
CA VAL A 118 -1.36 0.10 11.73
C VAL A 118 -0.94 -0.47 13.08
N ALA A 119 -0.02 -1.41 13.02
CA ALA A 119 0.61 -2.05 14.18
C ALA A 119 2.14 -2.00 14.00
N PRO A 120 2.94 -2.27 15.04
CA PRO A 120 4.37 -2.49 14.86
C PRO A 120 4.66 -3.50 13.75
N PHE A 121 5.75 -3.32 13.02
CA PHE A 121 6.10 -4.20 11.90
C PHE A 121 6.16 -5.69 12.29
N TYR A 122 6.56 -5.97 13.53
CA TYR A 122 6.66 -7.31 14.10
C TYR A 122 5.31 -7.93 14.55
N GLU A 123 4.18 -7.25 14.35
CA GLU A 123 2.86 -7.83 14.58
C GLU A 123 2.66 -9.02 13.63
N ILE A 124 2.45 -10.22 14.20
CA ILE A 124 2.25 -11.45 13.41
C ILE A 124 0.91 -11.42 12.67
N ARG A 125 -0.13 -10.88 13.30
CA ARG A 125 -1.47 -10.81 12.72
C ARG A 125 -1.46 -9.96 11.44
N ASP A 126 -2.16 -10.42 10.41
CA ASP A 126 -2.25 -9.69 9.13
C ASP A 126 -3.49 -8.79 9.04
N GLY A 127 -4.46 -8.95 9.93
CA GLY A 127 -5.68 -8.16 9.91
C GLY A 127 -6.69 -8.54 11.00
N VAL A 128 -7.78 -7.78 11.02
CA VAL A 128 -8.96 -7.96 11.87
C VAL A 128 -10.23 -7.81 11.04
N THR A 129 -11.37 -8.17 11.60
CA THR A 129 -12.67 -7.83 11.03
C THR A 129 -13.10 -6.40 11.42
N ASP A 130 -14.02 -5.80 10.66
CA ASP A 130 -14.63 -4.52 11.04
C ASP A 130 -15.33 -4.60 12.40
N GLU A 131 -16.01 -5.72 12.69
CA GLU A 131 -16.67 -5.94 13.98
C GLU A 131 -15.67 -5.96 15.14
N GLU A 132 -14.54 -6.66 14.98
CA GLU A 132 -13.47 -6.69 15.98
C GLU A 132 -12.87 -5.31 16.25
N LEU A 133 -12.62 -4.53 15.20
CA LEU A 133 -12.12 -3.16 15.35
C LEU A 133 -13.12 -2.28 16.13
N GLN A 134 -14.42 -2.41 15.83
CA GLN A 134 -15.46 -1.72 16.57
C GLN A 134 -15.57 -2.20 18.02
N GLN A 135 -15.34 -3.48 18.31
CA GLN A 135 -15.29 -3.96 19.70
C GLN A 135 -14.12 -3.32 20.46
N ILE A 136 -12.94 -3.19 19.85
CA ILE A 136 -11.81 -2.47 20.47
C ILE A 136 -12.19 -1.01 20.72
N TRP A 137 -12.76 -0.32 19.72
CA TRP A 137 -13.23 1.07 19.86
C TRP A 137 -14.20 1.26 21.04
N LEU A 138 -15.12 0.31 21.24
CA LEU A 138 -16.14 0.35 22.28
C LEU A 138 -15.69 -0.22 23.63
N GLY A 139 -14.45 -0.72 23.77
CA GLY A 139 -13.94 -1.33 25.00
C GLY A 139 -14.59 -2.67 25.33
N ARG A 140 -14.85 -3.48 24.30
CA ARG A 140 -15.53 -4.78 24.36
C ARG A 140 -14.70 -5.91 23.75
N GLU A 141 -13.42 -5.65 23.49
CA GLU A 141 -12.43 -6.58 23.01
C GLU A 141 -12.33 -7.83 23.90
N LYS A 142 -12.12 -8.99 23.28
CA LYS A 142 -12.08 -10.30 23.94
C LYS A 142 -11.10 -11.22 23.22
N GLY A 143 -10.78 -12.34 23.86
CA GLY A 143 -9.94 -13.38 23.26
C GLY A 143 -8.55 -12.85 22.92
N SER A 144 -8.10 -13.07 21.69
CA SER A 144 -6.79 -12.63 21.21
C SER A 144 -6.65 -11.12 21.00
N LEU A 145 -7.72 -10.34 21.21
CA LEU A 145 -7.72 -8.87 21.15
C LEU A 145 -7.78 -8.23 22.54
N ALA A 146 -7.87 -9.04 23.60
CA ALA A 146 -7.94 -8.52 24.96
C ALA A 146 -6.68 -7.71 25.29
N GLY A 147 -6.85 -6.46 25.72
CA GLY A 147 -5.74 -5.56 26.05
C GLY A 147 -5.26 -4.67 24.91
N VAL A 148 -5.72 -4.90 23.67
CA VAL A 148 -5.37 -4.07 22.52
C VAL A 148 -5.91 -2.65 22.70
N LYS A 149 -5.06 -1.66 22.44
CA LYS A 149 -5.38 -0.23 22.48
C LYS A 149 -5.29 0.38 21.08
N LEU A 150 -6.11 1.40 20.84
CA LEU A 150 -6.05 2.26 19.67
C LEU A 150 -5.57 3.65 20.08
N VAL A 151 -4.47 4.09 19.49
CA VAL A 151 -4.04 5.48 19.53
C VAL A 151 -4.41 6.19 18.23
N LEU A 152 -4.83 7.45 18.33
CA LEU A 152 -5.25 8.25 17.16
C LEU A 152 -5.21 9.74 17.48
N GLU A 153 -5.27 10.58 16.45
CA GLU A 153 -5.37 12.03 16.62
C GLU A 153 -6.79 12.46 17.00
N ALA A 154 -6.92 13.65 17.60
CA ALA A 154 -8.21 14.20 18.02
C ALA A 154 -9.20 14.36 16.85
N SER A 155 -8.71 14.78 15.67
CA SER A 155 -9.53 14.94 14.45
C SER A 155 -10.00 13.58 13.93
N THR A 156 -9.15 12.56 13.95
CA THR A 156 -9.51 11.18 13.62
C THR A 156 -10.56 10.65 14.58
N GLN A 157 -10.43 10.90 15.89
CA GLN A 157 -11.45 10.52 16.87
C GLN A 157 -12.79 11.15 16.52
N ALA A 158 -12.79 12.47 16.32
CA ALA A 158 -13.99 13.23 16.00
C ALA A 158 -14.66 12.77 14.70
N ALA A 159 -13.88 12.31 13.71
CA ALA A 159 -14.40 11.74 12.47
C ALA A 159 -15.11 10.40 12.72
N PHE A 160 -14.48 9.46 13.41
CA PHE A 160 -15.03 8.11 13.62
C PHE A 160 -16.12 8.04 14.69
N VAL A 161 -16.17 8.99 15.63
CA VAL A 161 -17.29 9.12 16.58
C VAL A 161 -18.63 9.26 15.87
N LEU A 162 -18.67 9.88 14.68
CA LEU A 162 -19.89 10.04 13.90
C LEU A 162 -20.45 8.70 13.40
N HIS A 163 -19.59 7.72 13.13
CA HIS A 163 -19.98 6.42 12.60
C HIS A 163 -20.11 5.34 13.68
N TRP A 164 -19.22 5.34 14.67
CA TRP A 164 -19.16 4.28 15.70
C TRP A 164 -19.64 4.75 17.08
N GLY A 165 -19.99 6.02 17.24
CA GLY A 165 -20.34 6.60 18.52
C GLY A 165 -19.12 6.87 19.42
N ALA A 166 -19.38 7.28 20.65
CA ALA A 166 -18.33 7.62 21.62
C ALA A 166 -17.44 6.40 21.94
N PRO A 167 -16.10 6.51 21.83
CA PRO A 167 -15.19 5.42 22.15
C PRO A 167 -15.08 5.19 23.65
N SER A 168 -14.60 4.00 24.03
CA SER A 168 -14.16 3.72 25.39
C SER A 168 -12.82 4.41 25.67
N ALA A 169 -12.75 5.17 26.78
CA ALA A 169 -11.51 5.79 27.23
C ALA A 169 -10.45 4.77 27.71
N ASN A 170 -10.83 3.50 27.91
CA ASN A 170 -9.90 2.44 28.31
C ASN A 170 -9.06 1.93 27.14
N THR A 171 -9.64 1.93 25.93
CA THR A 171 -9.02 1.33 24.75
C THR A 171 -8.64 2.36 23.70
N VAL A 172 -9.32 3.50 23.62
CA VAL A 172 -9.01 4.57 22.66
C VAL A 172 -8.35 5.74 23.35
N GLN A 173 -7.17 6.12 22.87
CA GLN A 173 -6.40 7.21 23.45
C GLN A 173 -6.00 8.23 22.38
N VAL A 174 -6.26 9.50 22.67
CA VAL A 174 -5.82 10.59 21.79
C VAL A 174 -4.35 10.88 22.04
N ARG A 175 -3.57 10.99 20.97
CA ARG A 175 -2.16 11.39 20.97
C ARG A 175 -1.92 12.51 19.95
N LYS A 176 -0.80 13.22 20.08
CA LYS A 176 -0.34 14.13 19.03
C LYS A 176 0.27 13.33 17.87
N ALA A 177 0.23 13.89 16.67
CA ALA A 177 0.73 13.24 15.46
C ALA A 177 2.20 12.78 15.56
N ASP A 178 3.04 13.56 16.23
CA ASP A 178 4.46 13.29 16.42
C ASP A 178 4.77 12.24 17.51
N GLU A 179 3.83 12.01 18.44
CA GLU A 179 3.95 11.02 19.51
C GLU A 179 3.27 9.68 19.16
N LEU A 180 2.31 9.71 18.23
CA LEU A 180 1.42 8.59 17.93
C LEU A 180 2.14 7.32 17.47
N LEU A 181 3.00 7.44 16.45
CA LEU A 181 3.67 6.29 15.86
C LEU A 181 4.75 5.74 16.80
N GLU A 182 5.45 6.61 17.52
CA GLU A 182 6.40 6.20 18.55
C GLU A 182 5.72 5.41 19.69
N ALA A 183 4.57 5.89 20.18
CA ALA A 183 3.75 5.16 21.14
C ALA A 183 3.31 3.79 20.61
N THR A 184 2.91 3.72 19.34
CA THR A 184 2.53 2.46 18.67
C THR A 184 3.65 1.43 18.71
N TRP A 185 4.90 1.85 18.51
CA TRP A 185 6.06 0.94 18.52
C TRP A 185 6.50 0.53 19.93
N ASN A 186 6.44 1.44 20.90
CA ASN A 186 7.04 1.24 22.23
C ASN A 186 6.06 0.69 23.27
N GLU A 187 4.75 0.92 23.11
CA GLU A 187 3.72 0.45 24.05
C GLU A 187 3.20 -0.92 23.62
N SER A 188 3.14 -1.88 24.55
CA SER A 188 2.58 -3.22 24.29
C SER A 188 1.12 -3.15 23.83
N ASP A 189 0.76 -4.05 22.92
CA ASP A 189 -0.61 -4.22 22.39
C ASP A 189 -1.24 -2.91 21.89
N THR A 190 -0.44 -2.00 21.33
CA THR A 190 -0.91 -0.69 20.86
C THR A 190 -0.90 -0.61 19.34
N TRP A 191 -2.06 -0.30 18.77
CA TRP A 191 -2.24 -0.05 17.35
C TRP A 191 -2.62 1.42 17.12
N ALA A 192 -2.40 1.92 15.92
CA ALA A 192 -2.78 3.28 15.53
C ALA A 192 -3.77 3.31 14.38
N LEU A 193 -4.70 4.27 14.45
CA LEU A 193 -5.56 4.63 13.33
C LEU A 193 -5.07 5.95 12.74
N ILE A 194 -4.51 5.90 11.54
CA ILE A 194 -3.84 7.02 10.88
C ILE A 194 -4.41 7.33 9.51
N PRO A 195 -4.36 8.59 9.02
CA PRO A 195 -4.68 8.86 7.63
C PRO A 195 -3.61 8.28 6.69
N PHE A 196 -3.98 7.88 5.48
CA PHE A 196 -3.09 7.16 4.54
C PHE A 196 -1.74 7.86 4.27
N GLU A 197 -1.73 9.20 4.18
CA GLU A 197 -0.51 9.97 3.96
C GLU A 197 0.52 9.89 5.10
N ALA A 198 0.09 9.42 6.28
CA ALA A 198 0.93 9.25 7.46
C ALA A 198 1.57 7.85 7.55
N VAL A 199 1.26 6.93 6.63
CA VAL A 199 1.84 5.58 6.59
C VAL A 199 3.36 5.66 6.46
N GLN A 200 4.06 4.81 7.24
CA GLN A 200 5.52 4.72 7.30
C GLN A 200 5.98 3.25 7.25
N PRO A 201 7.19 2.98 6.70
CA PRO A 201 7.70 1.61 6.54
C PRO A 201 7.78 0.79 7.83
N LYS A 202 8.01 1.45 8.97
CA LYS A 202 8.17 0.83 10.29
C LYS A 202 6.88 0.18 10.84
N TYR A 203 5.74 0.36 10.19
CA TYR A 203 4.46 -0.16 10.70
C TYR A 203 3.81 -1.09 9.68
N LYS A 204 3.34 -2.24 10.16
CA LYS A 204 2.48 -3.13 9.37
C LYS A 204 1.10 -2.49 9.26
N ILE A 205 0.49 -2.57 8.09
CA ILE A 205 -0.93 -2.27 7.94
C ILE A 205 -1.74 -3.53 8.19
N LEU A 206 -2.67 -3.45 9.15
CA LEU A 206 -3.63 -4.51 9.42
C LEU A 206 -4.78 -4.40 8.43
N LYS A 207 -5.04 -5.50 7.72
CA LYS A 207 -6.18 -5.60 6.80
C LYS A 207 -7.48 -5.60 7.59
N ILE A 208 -8.51 -4.94 7.06
CA ILE A 208 -9.85 -4.98 7.64
C ILE A 208 -10.77 -5.76 6.69
N ASP A 209 -11.34 -6.86 7.17
CA ASP A 209 -12.12 -7.81 6.35
C ASP A 209 -11.37 -8.26 5.08
N GLY A 210 -10.04 -8.43 5.21
CA GLY A 210 -9.14 -8.82 4.12
C GLY A 210 -8.78 -7.70 3.13
N LEU A 211 -9.28 -6.47 3.32
CA LEU A 211 -8.96 -5.31 2.49
C LEU A 211 -7.82 -4.48 3.09
N SER A 212 -6.93 -4.00 2.23
CA SER A 212 -5.81 -3.13 2.61
C SER A 212 -5.88 -1.78 1.87
N PRO A 213 -5.57 -0.65 2.51
CA PRO A 213 -5.37 0.62 1.82
C PRO A 213 -4.18 0.58 0.83
N LEU A 214 -3.36 -0.48 0.84
CA LEU A 214 -2.28 -0.75 -0.13
C LEU A 214 -2.74 -1.55 -1.36
N ASP A 215 -4.01 -1.97 -1.42
CA ASP A 215 -4.57 -2.73 -2.55
C ASP A 215 -4.73 -1.82 -3.77
N LYS A 216 -4.29 -2.29 -4.95
CA LYS A 216 -4.34 -1.49 -6.18
C LYS A 216 -5.10 -2.29 -7.25
N PRO A 217 -6.39 -2.01 -7.51
CA PRO A 217 -7.22 -0.94 -6.93
C PRO A 217 -7.78 -1.26 -5.53
N LEU A 218 -8.11 -0.22 -4.75
CA LEU A 218 -8.82 -0.35 -3.47
C LEU A 218 -10.33 -0.32 -3.71
N ASN A 219 -11.06 -1.25 -3.10
CA ASN A 219 -12.52 -1.18 -3.05
C ASN A 219 -12.98 -0.20 -1.96
N VAL A 220 -13.02 1.09 -2.31
CA VAL A 220 -13.38 2.19 -1.39
C VAL A 220 -14.79 2.03 -0.79
N GLU A 221 -15.74 1.45 -1.52
CA GLU A 221 -17.11 1.26 -1.04
C GLU A 221 -17.24 0.15 0.00
N ARG A 222 -16.25 -0.75 0.09
CA ARG A 222 -16.23 -1.85 1.06
C ARG A 222 -15.24 -1.65 2.20
N TYR A 223 -14.27 -0.76 2.05
CA TYR A 223 -13.24 -0.57 3.06
C TYR A 223 -13.80 0.29 4.22
N PRO A 224 -13.85 -0.21 5.47
CA PRO A 224 -14.59 0.43 6.56
C PRO A 224 -13.92 1.70 7.10
N LEU A 225 -12.64 1.92 6.79
CA LEU A 225 -11.87 3.07 7.25
C LEU A 225 -11.83 4.20 6.21
N VAL A 226 -12.95 4.39 5.50
CA VAL A 226 -13.14 5.49 4.54
C VAL A 226 -14.08 6.52 5.13
N MET A 227 -13.64 7.77 5.16
CA MET A 227 -14.45 8.94 5.49
C MET A 227 -14.65 9.80 4.25
N ARG A 228 -15.85 10.37 4.06
CA ARG A 228 -16.10 11.36 3.00
C ARG A 228 -16.30 12.73 3.63
N PHE A 229 -15.61 13.74 3.11
CA PHE A 229 -15.74 15.14 3.55
C PHE A 229 -16.33 15.99 2.42
N GLY A 230 -17.45 16.66 2.72
CA GLY A 230 -18.21 17.48 1.78
C GLY A 230 -18.00 18.97 2.04
N LEU A 231 -17.79 19.73 0.96
CA LEU A 231 -17.99 21.18 0.95
C LEU A 231 -19.46 21.45 0.59
N TYR A 232 -20.17 22.05 1.52
CA TYR A 232 -21.56 22.46 1.41
C TYR A 232 -21.66 23.97 1.33
N THR A 233 -22.57 24.49 0.52
CA THR A 233 -22.86 25.92 0.42
C THR A 233 -24.35 26.19 0.59
N ASP A 234 -24.69 27.22 1.35
CA ASP A 234 -26.05 27.69 1.53
C ASP A 234 -26.56 28.39 0.25
N PRO A 235 -27.78 28.12 -0.23
CA PRO A 235 -28.39 28.83 -1.36
C PRO A 235 -28.47 30.36 -1.18
N GLN A 236 -28.45 30.87 0.06
CA GLN A 236 -28.44 32.29 0.42
C GLN A 236 -27.02 32.85 0.63
N ALA A 237 -25.98 32.12 0.23
CA ALA A 237 -24.60 32.57 0.30
C ALA A 237 -24.39 33.87 -0.50
N SER A 238 -23.59 34.79 0.06
CA SER A 238 -23.21 36.01 -0.64
C SER A 238 -22.39 35.72 -1.92
N GLN A 239 -22.35 36.69 -2.85
CA GLN A 239 -21.53 36.58 -4.07
C GLN A 239 -20.05 36.32 -3.75
N THR A 240 -19.52 36.95 -2.70
CA THR A 240 -18.16 36.73 -2.20
C THR A 240 -17.95 35.27 -1.77
N SER A 241 -18.93 34.68 -1.07
CA SER A 241 -18.89 33.27 -0.66
C SER A 241 -18.93 32.32 -1.87
N ILE A 242 -19.70 32.64 -2.91
CA ILE A 242 -19.75 31.85 -4.16
C ILE A 242 -18.41 31.92 -4.92
N GLU A 243 -17.74 33.06 -4.93
CA GLU A 243 -16.39 33.18 -5.51
C GLU A 243 -15.39 32.32 -4.73
N GLN A 244 -15.45 32.36 -3.40
CA GLN A 244 -14.62 31.54 -2.53
C GLN A 244 -14.90 30.03 -2.70
N GLU A 245 -16.17 29.64 -2.88
CA GLU A 245 -16.58 28.26 -3.18
C GLU A 245 -15.81 27.68 -4.38
N ASN A 246 -15.72 28.45 -5.48
CA ASN A 246 -15.03 27.99 -6.68
C ASN A 246 -13.53 27.76 -6.42
N VAL A 247 -12.88 28.62 -5.64
CA VAL A 247 -11.47 28.43 -5.29
C VAL A 247 -11.28 27.21 -4.39
N LEU A 248 -12.14 27.03 -3.38
CA LEU A 248 -12.11 25.87 -2.49
C LEU A 248 -12.37 24.56 -3.24
N LYS A 249 -13.33 24.55 -4.18
CA LYS A 249 -13.63 23.40 -5.01
C LYS A 249 -12.42 22.92 -5.82
N THR A 250 -11.57 23.85 -6.27
CA THR A 250 -10.32 23.54 -6.98
C THR A 250 -9.19 23.14 -6.03
N ALA A 251 -9.10 23.77 -4.85
CA ALA A 251 -8.06 23.48 -3.86
C ALA A 251 -8.25 22.14 -3.15
N LEU A 252 -9.50 21.70 -2.94
CA LEU A 252 -9.80 20.46 -2.23
C LEU A 252 -9.42 19.22 -3.06
N PRO A 253 -8.55 18.33 -2.55
CA PRO A 253 -8.18 17.10 -3.23
C PRO A 253 -9.39 16.16 -3.33
N LEU A 254 -9.44 15.35 -4.39
CA LEU A 254 -10.48 14.31 -4.50
C LEU A 254 -10.26 13.19 -3.48
N THR A 255 -9.00 12.90 -3.16
CA THR A 255 -8.61 11.84 -2.24
C THR A 255 -7.24 12.12 -1.62
N ASN A 256 -6.97 11.61 -0.41
CA ASN A 256 -5.60 11.53 0.15
C ASN A 256 -4.80 10.34 -0.37
N ARG A 257 -5.47 9.44 -1.11
CA ARG A 257 -4.91 8.20 -1.62
C ARG A 257 -5.17 8.08 -3.11
N ASP A 258 -4.30 8.70 -3.90
CA ASP A 258 -4.29 8.65 -5.37
C ASP A 258 -3.49 7.44 -5.87
N GLU A 259 -4.17 6.36 -6.28
CA GLU A 259 -3.54 5.11 -6.73
C GLU A 259 -2.62 5.28 -7.95
N SER A 260 -2.80 6.34 -8.75
CA SER A 260 -1.95 6.60 -9.92
C SER A 260 -0.53 7.00 -9.55
N ARG A 261 -0.27 7.28 -8.26
CA ARG A 261 1.05 7.60 -7.69
C ARG A 261 1.69 6.43 -6.93
N MET A 262 1.05 5.27 -6.93
CA MET A 262 1.49 4.09 -6.18
C MET A 262 2.24 3.13 -7.09
N THR A 263 3.47 2.78 -6.73
CA THR A 263 4.24 1.71 -7.36
C THR A 263 4.38 0.54 -6.39
N ILE A 264 4.02 -0.66 -6.85
CA ILE A 264 4.23 -1.91 -6.14
C ILE A 264 5.47 -2.60 -6.71
N LEU A 265 6.44 -2.86 -5.84
CA LEU A 265 7.64 -3.63 -6.14
C LEU A 265 7.56 -4.95 -5.38
N ILE A 266 7.63 -6.08 -6.09
CA ILE A 266 7.89 -7.38 -5.49
C ILE A 266 9.36 -7.75 -5.67
N MET A 267 9.99 -8.19 -4.58
CA MET A 267 11.36 -8.74 -4.57
C MET A 267 11.35 -10.16 -4.05
N SER A 268 12.17 -11.02 -4.65
CA SER A 268 12.32 -12.42 -4.26
C SER A 268 13.74 -12.75 -3.86
N GLY A 269 13.89 -13.84 -3.11
CA GLY A 269 15.18 -14.45 -2.81
C GLY A 269 15.93 -15.02 -4.02
N THR A 270 16.98 -15.75 -3.71
CA THR A 270 17.93 -16.31 -4.67
C THR A 270 17.28 -17.33 -5.60
N THR A 271 17.46 -17.13 -6.91
CA THR A 271 16.85 -17.93 -7.97
C THR A 271 17.86 -18.64 -8.82
N ALA A 272 17.75 -19.97 -8.86
CA ALA A 272 18.56 -20.83 -9.70
C ALA A 272 17.70 -21.94 -10.32
N LEU A 273 17.30 -21.76 -11.58
CA LEU A 273 16.50 -22.71 -12.35
C LEU A 273 17.34 -23.90 -12.85
N THR A 274 17.91 -24.64 -11.91
CA THR A 274 18.87 -25.72 -12.15
C THR A 274 18.46 -27.02 -11.44
N ARG A 275 19.25 -28.09 -11.60
CA ARG A 275 19.09 -29.39 -10.91
C ARG A 275 17.63 -29.87 -10.82
N ALA A 276 17.09 -30.07 -9.62
CA ALA A 276 15.74 -30.58 -9.45
C ALA A 276 14.66 -29.57 -9.85
N THR A 277 14.91 -28.25 -9.70
CA THR A 277 14.00 -27.22 -10.22
C THR A 277 13.90 -27.31 -11.75
N ALA A 278 15.04 -27.35 -12.46
CA ALA A 278 15.08 -27.56 -13.91
C ALA A 278 14.41 -28.87 -14.34
N PHE A 279 14.67 -29.96 -13.63
CA PHE A 279 14.05 -31.26 -13.91
C PHE A 279 12.52 -31.21 -13.80
N LYS A 280 12.00 -30.43 -12.85
CA LYS A 280 10.55 -30.23 -12.69
C LYS A 280 9.96 -29.36 -13.79
N ILE A 281 10.70 -28.36 -14.29
CA ILE A 281 10.31 -27.59 -15.47
C ILE A 281 10.21 -28.50 -16.69
N ASP A 282 11.20 -29.36 -16.94
CA ASP A 282 11.17 -30.33 -18.05
C ASP A 282 9.97 -31.28 -17.95
N LEU A 283 9.63 -31.72 -16.73
CA LEU A 283 8.59 -32.72 -16.50
C LEU A 283 7.17 -32.13 -16.49
N LYS A 284 6.99 -30.92 -15.97
CA LYS A 284 5.68 -30.34 -15.64
C LYS A 284 5.40 -28.99 -16.31
N GLY A 285 6.41 -28.37 -16.92
CA GLY A 285 6.31 -27.06 -17.56
C GLY A 285 6.52 -25.89 -16.59
N ALA A 286 6.77 -24.72 -17.17
CA ALA A 286 7.04 -23.48 -16.43
C ALA A 286 5.87 -23.04 -15.53
N ASP A 287 4.63 -23.17 -16.01
CA ASP A 287 3.44 -22.78 -15.23
C ASP A 287 3.31 -23.56 -13.91
N TYR A 288 3.75 -24.83 -13.89
CA TYR A 288 3.67 -25.65 -12.68
C TYR A 288 4.48 -25.06 -11.54
N VAL A 289 5.74 -24.70 -11.80
CA VAL A 289 6.69 -24.25 -10.76
C VAL A 289 6.30 -22.90 -10.16
N ILE A 290 5.62 -22.04 -10.92
CA ILE A 290 5.21 -20.71 -10.44
C ILE A 290 3.77 -20.64 -9.91
N SER A 291 2.96 -21.67 -10.14
CA SER A 291 1.52 -21.63 -9.91
C SER A 291 1.07 -21.26 -8.50
N GLY A 292 1.91 -21.44 -7.48
CA GLY A 292 1.58 -21.07 -6.09
C GLY A 292 1.68 -19.57 -5.80
N VAL A 293 2.54 -18.85 -6.52
CA VAL A 293 2.92 -17.46 -6.22
C VAL A 293 2.77 -16.51 -7.40
N ARG A 294 2.37 -17.01 -8.57
CA ARG A 294 2.23 -16.23 -9.80
C ARG A 294 1.40 -14.97 -9.60
N ASP A 295 0.27 -15.09 -8.91
CA ASP A 295 -0.66 -13.96 -8.70
C ASP A 295 -0.06 -12.86 -7.81
N TRP A 296 0.86 -13.20 -6.91
CA TRP A 296 1.60 -12.18 -6.15
C TRP A 296 2.40 -11.30 -7.09
N PHE A 297 3.22 -11.90 -7.95
CA PHE A 297 4.04 -11.18 -8.92
C PHE A 297 3.18 -10.38 -9.91
N LEU A 298 2.15 -10.99 -10.50
CA LEU A 298 1.31 -10.33 -11.50
C LEU A 298 0.49 -9.15 -10.96
N ALA A 299 0.31 -9.05 -9.64
CA ALA A 299 -0.31 -7.91 -8.98
C ALA A 299 0.64 -6.71 -8.79
N ALA A 300 1.94 -6.85 -9.10
CA ALA A 300 2.94 -5.79 -8.93
C ALA A 300 3.32 -5.08 -10.24
N ASP A 301 3.73 -3.81 -10.13
CA ASP A 301 4.21 -3.02 -11.27
C ASP A 301 5.64 -3.48 -11.65
N LEU A 302 6.52 -3.53 -10.64
CA LEU A 302 7.90 -3.98 -10.73
C LEU A 302 8.06 -5.35 -10.07
N ARG A 303 8.69 -6.27 -10.78
CA ARG A 303 8.82 -7.69 -10.43
C ARG A 303 10.28 -8.06 -10.53
N HIS A 304 10.93 -8.08 -9.38
CA HIS A 304 12.33 -8.43 -9.21
C HIS A 304 12.52 -9.93 -9.03
N VAL A 305 13.65 -10.41 -9.53
CA VAL A 305 14.21 -11.72 -9.18
C VAL A 305 15.71 -11.56 -8.96
N SER A 306 16.26 -12.23 -7.94
CA SER A 306 17.71 -12.41 -7.77
C SER A 306 18.14 -13.62 -8.57
N ASN A 307 18.46 -13.43 -9.85
CA ASN A 307 18.93 -14.52 -10.69
C ASN A 307 20.39 -14.78 -10.37
N GLU A 308 20.75 -16.06 -10.27
CA GLU A 308 22.10 -16.45 -9.88
C GLU A 308 22.81 -17.30 -10.95
N VAL A 309 22.08 -17.72 -12.00
CA VAL A 309 22.61 -18.66 -12.99
C VAL A 309 22.48 -18.12 -14.40
N SER A 310 23.49 -18.41 -15.22
CA SER A 310 23.45 -18.11 -16.65
C SER A 310 22.57 -19.11 -17.43
N PHE A 311 21.91 -18.60 -18.45
CA PHE A 311 21.31 -19.41 -19.51
C PHE A 311 22.37 -19.78 -20.56
N ASP A 312 22.52 -21.08 -20.83
CA ASP A 312 23.47 -21.60 -21.82
C ASP A 312 22.80 -22.67 -22.68
N PRO A 313 22.79 -22.57 -24.03
CA PRO A 313 22.28 -23.62 -24.91
C PRO A 313 23.01 -24.97 -24.77
N ASN A 314 24.23 -24.98 -24.22
CA ASN A 314 25.00 -26.17 -23.91
C ASN A 314 24.82 -26.66 -22.46
N CYS A 315 23.94 -26.02 -21.68
CA CYS A 315 23.62 -26.47 -20.35
C CYS A 315 23.17 -27.94 -20.39
N PRO A 316 23.78 -28.84 -19.60
CA PRO A 316 23.41 -30.25 -19.60
C PRO A 316 21.93 -30.45 -19.28
N LYS A 317 21.39 -31.60 -19.72
CA LYS A 317 20.05 -32.01 -19.31
C LYS A 317 19.95 -32.01 -17.78
N ALA A 318 18.83 -31.51 -17.27
CA ALA A 318 18.61 -31.43 -15.84
C ALA A 318 18.71 -32.81 -15.17
N ASP A 319 19.55 -32.89 -14.13
CA ASP A 319 19.70 -34.06 -13.27
C ASP A 319 19.37 -33.67 -11.83
N PRO A 320 18.26 -34.18 -11.25
CA PRO A 320 17.85 -33.87 -9.88
C PRO A 320 18.79 -34.47 -8.82
N ASN A 321 19.69 -35.39 -9.21
CA ASN A 321 20.64 -36.03 -8.29
C ASN A 321 22.07 -35.47 -8.44
N SER A 322 22.26 -34.41 -9.24
CA SER A 322 23.57 -33.83 -9.46
C SER A 322 24.14 -33.23 -8.16
N ALA A 323 25.34 -33.67 -7.80
CA ALA A 323 26.13 -33.08 -6.71
C ALA A 323 27.06 -31.95 -7.19
N SER A 324 26.96 -31.55 -8.46
CA SER A 324 27.76 -30.45 -9.02
C SER A 324 27.33 -29.12 -8.39
N MET A 325 28.33 -28.33 -7.96
CA MET A 325 28.15 -26.92 -7.56
C MET A 325 28.43 -25.96 -8.73
N ARG A 326 28.32 -26.45 -9.96
CA ARG A 326 28.34 -25.64 -11.18
C ARG A 326 26.96 -25.63 -11.79
N PHE A 327 26.36 -24.45 -11.88
CA PHE A 327 24.96 -24.28 -12.27
C PHE A 327 24.81 -23.55 -13.60
N CYS A 328 23.78 -23.96 -14.35
CA CYS A 328 23.29 -23.27 -15.54
C CYS A 328 21.81 -23.58 -15.71
N SER A 329 21.18 -22.81 -16.58
CA SER A 329 19.80 -23.01 -17.04
C SER A 329 19.78 -23.23 -18.56
N GLN A 330 18.89 -24.08 -19.06
CA GLN A 330 18.62 -24.10 -20.50
C GLN A 330 17.84 -22.83 -20.90
N PRO A 331 18.08 -22.25 -22.09
CA PRO A 331 17.41 -21.01 -22.51
C PRO A 331 15.88 -21.06 -22.48
N SER A 332 15.28 -22.23 -22.68
CA SER A 332 13.82 -22.43 -22.59
C SER A 332 13.24 -22.16 -21.21
N TYR A 333 14.04 -22.24 -20.13
CA TYR A 333 13.57 -22.00 -18.76
C TYR A 333 13.27 -20.53 -18.47
N ILE A 334 13.65 -19.61 -19.36
CA ILE A 334 13.26 -18.19 -19.29
C ILE A 334 11.73 -18.01 -19.24
N GLU A 335 10.96 -18.99 -19.75
CA GLU A 335 9.50 -18.97 -19.70
C GLU A 335 8.95 -18.98 -18.27
N VAL A 336 9.71 -19.47 -17.28
CA VAL A 336 9.38 -19.36 -15.85
C VAL A 336 9.35 -17.89 -15.43
N LEU A 337 10.43 -17.15 -15.73
CA LEU A 337 10.54 -15.73 -15.38
C LEU A 337 9.52 -14.88 -16.16
N LYS A 338 9.27 -15.21 -17.44
CA LYS A 338 8.18 -14.57 -18.21
C LYS A 338 6.80 -14.86 -17.62
N GLY A 339 6.56 -16.08 -17.11
CA GLY A 339 5.30 -16.46 -16.48
C GLY A 339 4.97 -15.65 -15.23
N LEU A 340 6.00 -15.23 -14.48
CA LEU A 340 5.91 -14.28 -13.36
C LEU A 340 5.85 -12.82 -13.82
N GLY A 341 6.15 -12.55 -15.09
CA GLY A 341 6.22 -11.21 -15.65
C GLY A 341 7.41 -10.39 -15.11
N ILE A 342 8.52 -11.06 -14.76
CA ILE A 342 9.75 -10.41 -14.30
C ILE A 342 10.14 -9.27 -15.24
N ASN A 343 10.56 -8.15 -14.69
CA ASN A 343 11.04 -6.99 -15.44
C ASN A 343 12.22 -6.26 -14.77
N VAL A 344 12.65 -6.72 -13.59
CA VAL A 344 13.89 -6.31 -12.91
C VAL A 344 14.66 -7.58 -12.54
N VAL A 345 15.93 -7.67 -12.92
CA VAL A 345 16.79 -8.82 -12.63
C VAL A 345 18.04 -8.34 -11.92
N GLU A 346 18.24 -8.86 -10.72
CA GLU A 346 19.49 -8.71 -10.00
C GLU A 346 20.47 -9.80 -10.41
N LEU A 347 21.74 -9.42 -10.61
CA LEU A 347 22.83 -10.26 -11.10
C LEU A 347 24.02 -10.27 -10.13
N THR A 348 23.74 -10.18 -8.82
CA THR A 348 24.79 -10.18 -7.78
C THR A 348 25.35 -11.59 -7.52
N GLY A 349 24.70 -12.63 -8.04
CA GLY A 349 24.97 -14.08 -7.91
C GLY A 349 26.44 -14.50 -8.04
N ASN A 350 26.95 -15.40 -7.19
CA ASN A 350 28.31 -15.95 -7.32
C ASN A 350 28.41 -17.00 -8.41
N HIS A 351 27.29 -17.64 -8.75
CA HIS A 351 27.24 -18.69 -9.77
C HIS A 351 26.97 -18.18 -11.19
N GLU A 352 26.89 -16.86 -11.38
CA GLU A 352 26.57 -16.24 -12.67
C GLU A 352 27.55 -16.66 -13.79
N ASN A 353 28.81 -16.95 -13.46
CA ASN A 353 29.87 -17.29 -14.40
C ASN A 353 30.29 -18.78 -14.38
N ASP A 354 29.49 -19.67 -13.80
CA ASP A 354 29.84 -21.11 -13.69
C ASP A 354 30.06 -21.80 -15.04
N TYR A 355 29.36 -21.34 -16.08
CA TYR A 355 29.48 -21.79 -17.46
C TYR A 355 30.22 -20.79 -18.35
N GLY A 356 30.94 -19.86 -17.73
CA GLY A 356 31.83 -18.92 -18.40
C GLY A 356 31.15 -17.60 -18.78
N PRO A 357 31.98 -16.59 -19.09
CA PRO A 357 31.52 -15.23 -19.36
C PRO A 357 30.75 -15.06 -20.66
N GLU A 358 30.92 -15.98 -21.60
CA GLU A 358 30.12 -15.99 -22.82
C GLU A 358 28.66 -16.32 -22.52
N ALA A 359 28.39 -17.32 -21.67
CA ALA A 359 27.04 -17.68 -21.24
C ALA A 359 26.39 -16.54 -20.44
N PHE A 360 27.13 -15.90 -19.54
CA PHE A 360 26.67 -14.72 -18.80
C PHE A 360 26.36 -13.55 -19.73
N ALA A 361 27.25 -13.25 -20.69
CA ALA A 361 27.02 -12.18 -21.64
C ALA A 361 25.77 -12.41 -22.51
N GLU A 362 25.53 -13.64 -22.97
CA GLU A 362 24.31 -13.98 -23.71
C GLU A 362 23.06 -13.91 -22.83
N THR A 363 23.17 -14.25 -21.54
CA THR A 363 22.10 -14.09 -20.55
C THR A 363 21.72 -12.62 -20.37
N VAL A 364 22.70 -11.74 -20.15
CA VAL A 364 22.48 -10.29 -20.05
C VAL A 364 21.85 -9.73 -21.33
N LYS A 365 22.34 -10.14 -22.51
CA LYS A 365 21.73 -9.73 -23.80
C LYS A 365 20.29 -10.22 -23.93
N THR A 366 19.97 -11.42 -23.45
CA THR A 366 18.61 -11.95 -23.47
C THR A 366 17.67 -11.07 -22.64
N TYR A 367 18.07 -10.67 -21.44
CA TYR A 367 17.29 -9.74 -20.62
C TYR A 367 17.11 -8.37 -21.30
N GLN A 368 18.17 -7.84 -21.92
CA GLN A 368 18.10 -6.59 -22.69
C GLN A 368 17.13 -6.69 -23.88
N GLN A 369 17.14 -7.79 -24.62
CA GLN A 369 16.22 -8.03 -25.74
C GLN A 369 14.75 -8.13 -25.29
N LEU A 370 14.52 -8.62 -24.07
CA LEU A 370 13.20 -8.66 -23.44
C LEU A 370 12.77 -7.28 -22.88
N GLY A 371 13.66 -6.29 -22.89
CA GLY A 371 13.43 -4.97 -22.29
C GLY A 371 13.44 -4.98 -20.77
N TRP A 372 14.07 -5.99 -20.15
CA TRP A 372 14.17 -6.11 -18.70
C TRP A 372 15.32 -5.27 -18.16
N THR A 373 15.09 -4.69 -16.98
CA THR A 373 16.09 -3.92 -16.25
C THR A 373 17.03 -4.89 -15.53
N THR A 374 18.34 -4.66 -15.60
CA THR A 374 19.36 -5.48 -14.92
C THR A 374 20.26 -4.60 -14.06
N PHE A 375 20.75 -5.13 -12.94
CA PHE A 375 21.74 -4.45 -12.08
C PHE A 375 22.60 -5.46 -11.32
N GLY A 376 23.72 -5.02 -10.76
CA GLY A 376 24.63 -5.87 -9.96
C GLY A 376 25.59 -6.73 -10.79
N GLY A 377 25.51 -6.69 -12.12
CA GLY A 377 26.37 -7.40 -13.05
C GLY A 377 26.29 -6.80 -14.46
N GLY A 378 27.28 -7.06 -15.30
CA GLY A 378 27.36 -6.41 -16.62
C GLY A 378 28.49 -6.92 -17.51
N LEU A 379 28.52 -6.39 -18.73
CA LEU A 379 29.49 -6.78 -19.77
C LEU A 379 30.88 -6.16 -19.53
N THR A 380 30.92 -5.02 -18.85
CA THR A 380 32.14 -4.30 -18.49
C THR A 380 32.10 -3.87 -17.01
N PRO A 381 33.24 -3.53 -16.39
CA PRO A 381 33.25 -3.02 -15.02
C PRO A 381 32.37 -1.78 -14.81
N GLU A 382 32.28 -0.90 -15.81
CA GLU A 382 31.44 0.29 -15.75
C GLU A 382 29.95 -0.07 -15.80
N ASP A 383 29.56 -0.98 -16.70
CA ASP A 383 28.17 -1.45 -16.80
C ASP A 383 27.74 -2.18 -15.53
N ALA A 384 28.58 -3.05 -14.98
CA ALA A 384 28.24 -3.90 -13.85
C ALA A 384 27.92 -3.11 -12.57
N ARG A 385 28.71 -2.05 -12.29
CA ARG A 385 28.52 -1.21 -11.10
C ARG A 385 27.45 -0.12 -11.29
N LYS A 386 26.86 0.00 -12.48
CA LYS A 386 25.91 1.05 -12.81
C LYS A 386 24.57 0.77 -12.13
N PRO A 387 23.99 1.72 -11.39
CA PRO A 387 22.63 1.59 -10.88
C PRO A 387 21.62 1.52 -12.03
N ALA A 388 20.60 0.68 -11.86
CA ALA A 388 19.44 0.70 -12.73
C ALA A 388 18.43 1.74 -12.24
N LEU A 389 17.98 2.62 -13.14
CA LEU A 389 17.07 3.71 -12.82
C LEU A 389 15.72 3.47 -13.51
N VAL A 390 14.65 3.43 -12.74
CA VAL A 390 13.28 3.18 -13.22
C VAL A 390 12.37 4.32 -12.76
N GLU A 391 11.47 4.76 -13.64
CA GLU A 391 10.37 5.64 -13.27
C GLU A 391 9.04 4.91 -13.51
N ASN A 392 8.20 4.86 -12.48
CA ASN A 392 6.89 4.22 -12.55
C ASN A 392 5.90 5.01 -11.70
N ASN A 393 4.73 5.37 -12.24
CA ASN A 393 3.69 6.10 -11.51
C ASN A 393 4.22 7.40 -10.84
N GLY A 394 5.16 8.09 -11.51
CA GLY A 394 5.83 9.30 -11.01
C GLY A 394 6.89 9.06 -9.93
N ASN A 395 7.12 7.80 -9.52
CA ASN A 395 8.14 7.42 -8.56
C ASN A 395 9.45 7.11 -9.26
N LYS A 396 10.54 7.75 -8.83
CA LYS A 396 11.91 7.44 -9.25
C LYS A 396 12.48 6.37 -8.33
N ILE A 397 12.87 5.23 -8.87
CA ILE A 397 13.40 4.08 -8.14
C ILE A 397 14.78 3.73 -8.71
N ALA A 398 15.78 3.56 -7.83
CA ALA A 398 17.11 3.17 -8.22
C ALA A 398 17.48 1.84 -7.58
N PHE A 399 17.91 0.87 -8.38
CA PHE A 399 18.45 -0.41 -7.92
C PHE A 399 19.96 -0.39 -8.06
N ILE A 400 20.66 -0.74 -6.99
CA ILE A 400 22.12 -0.88 -6.96
C ILE A 400 22.46 -2.13 -6.16
N GLY A 401 23.44 -2.89 -6.63
CA GLY A 401 23.83 -4.14 -5.99
C GLY A 401 25.28 -4.47 -6.28
N CYS A 402 25.91 -5.25 -5.41
CA CYS A 402 27.25 -5.75 -5.61
C CYS A 402 27.51 -7.03 -4.81
N ASN A 403 28.61 -7.70 -5.13
CA ASN A 403 29.07 -8.92 -4.47
C ASN A 403 30.47 -8.70 -3.85
N PRO A 404 30.59 -8.57 -2.51
CA PRO A 404 31.87 -8.46 -1.82
C PRO A 404 32.56 -9.81 -1.61
N VAL A 405 31.83 -10.93 -1.69
CA VAL A 405 32.30 -12.27 -1.28
C VAL A 405 33.05 -13.00 -2.40
N GLY A 406 32.61 -12.87 -3.65
CA GLY A 406 33.19 -13.56 -4.81
C GLY A 406 32.45 -14.87 -5.12
N PRO A 407 33.11 -15.85 -5.77
CA PRO A 407 34.55 -15.97 -5.99
C PRO A 407 35.09 -15.07 -7.11
N ALA A 408 36.42 -14.97 -7.24
CA ALA A 408 37.07 -14.08 -8.21
C ALA A 408 36.72 -14.38 -9.67
N ASN A 409 36.25 -15.59 -10.01
CA ASN A 409 35.77 -15.92 -11.35
C ASN A 409 34.35 -15.40 -11.63
N ALA A 410 33.55 -15.09 -10.61
CA ALA A 410 32.24 -14.47 -10.76
C ALA A 410 32.35 -13.00 -11.20
N TRP A 411 33.33 -12.28 -10.65
CA TRP A 411 33.47 -10.84 -10.85
C TRP A 411 33.84 -10.44 -12.28
N VAL A 412 33.29 -9.31 -12.71
CA VAL A 412 33.64 -8.62 -13.95
C VAL A 412 35.08 -8.10 -13.95
N ASN A 413 35.71 -8.04 -15.12
CA ASN A 413 36.96 -7.31 -15.37
C ASN A 413 37.05 -6.87 -16.84
N ASP A 414 38.14 -6.19 -17.22
CA ASP A 414 38.32 -5.64 -18.57
C ASP A 414 38.27 -6.68 -19.71
N ARG A 415 38.35 -7.97 -19.39
CA ARG A 415 38.35 -9.07 -20.36
C ARG A 415 37.17 -10.03 -20.18
N ARG A 416 36.30 -9.79 -19.19
CA ARG A 416 35.30 -10.77 -18.77
C ARG A 416 34.06 -10.09 -18.21
N ALA A 417 32.91 -10.38 -18.81
CA ALA A 417 31.61 -10.03 -18.26
C ALA A 417 31.36 -10.76 -16.93
N GLY A 418 30.61 -10.15 -16.02
CA GLY A 418 30.31 -10.78 -14.73
C GLY A 418 29.69 -9.84 -13.72
N VAL A 419 29.75 -10.27 -12.47
CA VAL A 419 29.16 -9.59 -11.32
C VAL A 419 29.99 -8.38 -10.89
N ALA A 420 29.31 -7.33 -10.43
CA ALA A 420 29.96 -6.19 -9.82
C ALA A 420 30.62 -6.57 -8.49
N ARG A 421 31.96 -6.50 -8.44
CA ARG A 421 32.67 -6.55 -7.15
C ARG A 421 32.33 -5.30 -6.35
N CYS A 422 32.04 -5.45 -5.05
CA CYS A 422 31.81 -4.28 -4.20
C CYS A 422 33.06 -3.39 -4.10
N ASP A 423 32.86 -2.11 -4.38
CA ASP A 423 33.75 -1.01 -4.02
C ASP A 423 32.97 -0.13 -3.03
N PRO A 424 33.23 -0.25 -1.71
CA PRO A 424 32.45 0.45 -0.69
C PRO A 424 32.40 1.97 -0.87
N GLU A 425 33.51 2.59 -1.29
CA GLU A 425 33.57 4.05 -1.47
C GLU A 425 32.62 4.49 -2.59
N TYR A 426 32.70 3.80 -3.75
CA TYR A 426 31.79 4.07 -4.86
C TYR A 426 30.34 3.71 -4.51
N TYR A 427 30.09 2.55 -3.90
CA TYR A 427 28.75 2.05 -3.64
C TYR A 427 27.96 2.97 -2.70
N PHE A 428 28.55 3.33 -1.55
CA PHE A 428 27.88 4.19 -0.58
C PHE A 428 27.75 5.64 -1.07
N SER A 429 28.76 6.17 -1.78
CA SER A 429 28.65 7.51 -2.37
C SER A 429 27.59 7.56 -3.48
N GLN A 430 27.43 6.49 -4.25
CA GLN A 430 26.40 6.40 -5.28
C GLN A 430 24.99 6.31 -4.68
N ILE A 431 24.79 5.54 -3.61
CA ILE A 431 23.51 5.51 -2.86
C ILE A 431 23.13 6.93 -2.42
N LYS A 432 24.08 7.64 -1.79
CA LYS A 432 23.87 9.02 -1.35
C LYS A 432 23.49 9.95 -2.50
N ALA A 433 24.24 9.90 -3.60
CA ALA A 433 23.97 10.72 -4.77
C ALA A 433 22.59 10.44 -5.40
N LEU A 434 22.15 9.18 -5.41
CA LEU A 434 20.82 8.80 -5.90
C LEU A 434 19.72 9.33 -4.99
N LYS A 435 19.91 9.24 -3.67
CA LYS A 435 18.96 9.77 -2.70
C LYS A 435 18.79 11.28 -2.83
N GLU A 436 19.89 12.02 -3.00
CA GLU A 436 19.89 13.47 -3.25
C GLU A 436 19.20 13.86 -4.57
N GLN A 437 19.18 12.96 -5.55
CA GLN A 437 18.46 13.13 -6.83
C GLN A 437 16.96 12.79 -6.73
N GLY A 438 16.46 12.42 -5.54
CA GLY A 438 15.06 12.12 -5.28
C GLY A 438 14.64 10.70 -5.65
N TYR A 439 15.58 9.76 -5.74
CA TYR A 439 15.25 8.34 -5.92
C TYR A 439 14.88 7.69 -4.58
N VAL A 440 13.93 6.75 -4.64
CA VAL A 440 13.84 5.67 -3.66
C VAL A 440 14.91 4.65 -4.01
N VAL A 441 15.84 4.39 -3.10
CA VAL A 441 17.03 3.59 -3.39
C VAL A 441 16.89 2.19 -2.78
N VAL A 442 16.96 1.18 -3.65
CA VAL A 442 17.01 -0.25 -3.31
C VAL A 442 18.46 -0.71 -3.45
N ALA A 443 19.09 -1.04 -2.34
CA ALA A 443 20.47 -1.50 -2.26
C ALA A 443 20.49 -3.00 -1.94
N THR A 444 21.24 -3.80 -2.70
CA THR A 444 21.33 -5.24 -2.46
C THR A 444 22.76 -5.73 -2.26
N PHE A 445 22.91 -6.75 -1.44
CA PHE A 445 24.18 -7.41 -1.17
C PHE A 445 24.07 -8.90 -1.40
N GLN A 446 24.98 -9.45 -2.20
CA GLN A 446 25.33 -10.85 -2.05
C GLN A 446 26.32 -11.00 -0.89
N HIS A 447 25.83 -11.13 0.34
CA HIS A 447 26.69 -11.27 1.51
C HIS A 447 27.04 -12.75 1.80
N GLN A 448 27.94 -12.98 2.77
CA GLN A 448 28.39 -14.29 3.21
C GLN A 448 27.22 -15.23 3.56
N GLU A 449 27.19 -16.41 2.94
CA GLU A 449 26.22 -17.45 3.25
C GLU A 449 26.44 -17.98 4.68
N ILE A 450 25.49 -17.66 5.58
CA ILE A 450 25.40 -18.26 6.91
C ILE A 450 23.98 -18.78 7.10
N TYR A 451 23.85 -20.03 7.55
CA TYR A 451 22.55 -20.63 7.85
C TYR A 451 22.12 -20.28 9.27
N ARG A 452 21.86 -18.99 9.52
CA ARG A 452 21.40 -18.42 10.78
C ARG A 452 20.34 -17.36 10.51
N TYR A 453 19.40 -17.18 11.44
CA TYR A 453 18.36 -16.16 11.29
C TYR A 453 18.88 -14.72 11.42
N MET A 454 20.10 -14.50 11.88
CA MET A 454 20.66 -13.14 11.95
C MET A 454 22.16 -13.16 11.76
N TYR A 455 22.67 -12.12 11.10
CA TYR A 455 24.10 -11.83 11.04
C TYR A 455 24.64 -11.38 12.40
N ASP A 456 25.93 -11.64 12.63
CA ASP A 456 26.66 -10.95 13.69
C ASP A 456 26.86 -9.47 13.33
N GLU A 457 27.28 -8.67 14.31
CA GLU A 457 27.48 -7.23 14.16
C GLU A 457 28.46 -6.86 13.03
N HIS A 458 29.43 -7.74 12.71
CA HIS A 458 30.42 -7.48 11.67
C HIS A 458 29.77 -7.43 10.28
N TYR A 459 28.97 -8.44 9.93
CA TYR A 459 28.30 -8.49 8.63
C TYR A 459 27.16 -7.48 8.52
N ARG A 460 26.51 -7.12 9.63
CA ARG A 460 25.46 -6.08 9.66
C ARG A 460 25.99 -4.68 9.33
N ALA A 461 27.28 -4.42 9.52
CA ALA A 461 27.87 -3.11 9.32
C ALA A 461 27.68 -2.57 7.89
N ASP A 462 27.88 -3.41 6.87
CA ASP A 462 27.75 -3.00 5.46
C ASP A 462 26.29 -2.65 5.10
N PHE A 463 25.33 -3.43 5.60
CA PHE A 463 23.90 -3.19 5.41
C PHE A 463 23.45 -1.88 6.08
N ARG A 464 23.88 -1.67 7.32
CA ARG A 464 23.62 -0.44 8.07
C ARG A 464 24.25 0.77 7.41
N GLN A 465 25.46 0.64 6.88
CA GLN A 465 26.14 1.70 6.16
C GLN A 465 25.40 2.05 4.85
N ALA A 466 24.80 1.08 4.14
CA ALA A 466 23.95 1.37 2.99
C ALA A 466 22.72 2.19 3.39
N ALA A 467 22.03 1.80 4.47
CA ALA A 467 20.90 2.54 5.01
C ALA A 467 21.30 3.96 5.44
N ASP A 468 22.41 4.12 6.17
CA ASP A 468 22.96 5.43 6.57
C ASP A 468 23.34 6.31 5.39
N SER A 469 23.71 5.70 4.27
CA SER A 469 24.04 6.42 3.04
C SER A 469 22.79 6.90 2.29
N GLY A 470 21.59 6.50 2.72
CA GLY A 470 20.31 6.95 2.18
C GLY A 470 19.51 5.89 1.43
N ALA A 471 19.89 4.61 1.50
CA ALA A 471 19.06 3.53 0.97
C ALA A 471 17.74 3.44 1.75
N ASP A 472 16.62 3.29 1.03
CA ASP A 472 15.30 3.11 1.62
C ASP A 472 15.01 1.63 1.91
N ILE A 473 15.52 0.75 1.04
CA ILE A 473 15.44 -0.71 1.17
C ILE A 473 16.84 -1.26 1.02
N VAL A 474 17.27 -2.08 1.98
CA VAL A 474 18.53 -2.83 1.94
C VAL A 474 18.21 -4.32 2.04
N SER A 475 18.60 -5.10 1.04
CA SER A 475 18.23 -6.53 0.96
C SER A 475 19.44 -7.45 0.75
N GLY A 476 19.47 -8.58 1.44
CA GLY A 476 20.42 -9.66 1.24
C GLY A 476 19.95 -10.62 0.15
N ALA A 477 20.66 -10.67 -0.98
CA ALA A 477 20.24 -11.35 -2.20
C ALA A 477 20.64 -12.84 -2.30
N GLN A 478 21.52 -13.32 -1.41
CA GLN A 478 22.18 -14.63 -1.52
C GLN A 478 22.22 -15.44 -0.22
N ALA A 479 21.48 -15.06 0.83
CA ALA A 479 21.61 -15.75 2.11
C ALA A 479 21.28 -17.27 2.02
N HIS A 480 20.51 -17.72 1.00
CA HIS A 480 19.88 -19.05 0.89
C HIS A 480 19.04 -19.48 2.10
N TYR A 481 18.92 -18.58 3.08
CA TYR A 481 18.29 -18.75 4.35
C TYR A 481 17.51 -17.48 4.63
N PRO A 482 16.27 -17.57 5.11
CA PRO A 482 15.56 -16.40 5.55
C PRO A 482 16.24 -15.83 6.80
N MET A 483 16.42 -14.53 6.84
CA MET A 483 17.10 -13.82 7.92
C MET A 483 16.26 -12.64 8.38
N GLY A 484 16.56 -12.18 9.60
CA GLY A 484 15.82 -11.15 10.29
C GLY A 484 15.96 -9.77 9.65
N PHE A 485 15.51 -8.79 10.42
CA PHE A 485 15.23 -7.45 9.96
C PHE A 485 15.87 -6.43 10.89
N GLU A 486 16.04 -5.22 10.37
CA GLU A 486 16.36 -4.04 11.16
C GLU A 486 15.74 -2.81 10.51
N PHE A 487 15.20 -1.90 11.34
CA PHE A 487 14.88 -0.56 10.89
C PHE A 487 16.00 0.39 11.30
N ARG A 488 16.54 1.10 10.31
CA ARG A 488 17.50 2.18 10.54
C ARG A 488 16.88 3.48 10.08
N ALA A 489 16.38 4.25 11.04
CA ALA A 489 15.40 5.32 10.79
C ALA A 489 14.18 4.79 10.01
N GLN A 490 13.98 5.24 8.77
CA GLN A 490 12.86 4.82 7.90
C GLN A 490 13.26 3.75 6.88
N ALA A 491 14.54 3.36 6.85
CA ALA A 491 15.03 2.33 5.94
C ALA A 491 14.74 0.93 6.52
N LEU A 492 14.24 0.04 5.67
CA LEU A 492 14.13 -1.38 5.98
C LEU A 492 15.41 -2.09 5.56
N ILE A 493 16.03 -2.81 6.49
CA ILE A 493 17.09 -3.77 6.23
C ILE A 493 16.50 -5.16 6.40
N HIS A 494 16.51 -5.97 5.36
CA HIS A 494 16.15 -7.39 5.38
C HIS A 494 17.37 -8.22 4.99
N TYR A 495 17.93 -8.96 5.94
CA TYR A 495 19.27 -9.54 5.79
C TYR A 495 19.34 -10.73 4.84
N GLY A 496 18.21 -11.34 4.49
CA GLY A 496 18.15 -12.48 3.59
C GLY A 496 16.73 -12.97 3.38
N MET A 497 16.26 -12.97 2.14
CA MET A 497 14.90 -13.42 1.79
C MET A 497 14.77 -14.95 1.69
N GLY A 498 15.88 -15.70 1.78
CA GLY A 498 15.91 -17.13 1.52
C GLY A 498 16.03 -17.47 0.03
N ASN A 499 15.72 -18.72 -0.31
CA ASN A 499 15.66 -19.17 -1.69
C ASN A 499 14.36 -18.72 -2.35
N PHE A 500 14.35 -18.69 -3.69
CA PHE A 500 13.15 -18.60 -4.50
C PHE A 500 13.37 -19.42 -5.77
N LEU A 501 12.61 -20.49 -6.00
CA LEU A 501 12.84 -21.37 -7.16
C LEU A 501 14.30 -21.89 -7.22
N PHE A 502 14.82 -22.35 -6.08
CA PHE A 502 16.10 -23.06 -5.99
C PHE A 502 15.95 -24.29 -5.09
N ASP A 503 16.38 -25.45 -5.56
CA ASP A 503 16.04 -26.78 -5.02
C ASP A 503 16.68 -27.17 -3.67
N GLN A 504 17.10 -26.21 -2.86
CA GLN A 504 17.60 -26.47 -1.51
C GLN A 504 16.44 -26.70 -0.52
N MET A 505 16.30 -27.94 -0.07
CA MET A 505 15.32 -28.35 0.94
C MET A 505 15.94 -28.47 2.34
N ASP A 506 15.16 -28.90 3.34
CA ASP A 506 15.59 -29.04 4.76
C ASP A 506 16.67 -30.13 5.04
N TYR A 507 17.43 -30.52 4.02
CA TYR A 507 18.57 -31.43 4.14
C TYR A 507 19.69 -31.01 3.18
N PRO A 508 20.94 -30.88 3.65
CA PRO A 508 21.41 -31.14 5.01
C PRO A 508 21.11 -30.01 6.01
N VAL A 509 20.59 -28.88 5.55
CA VAL A 509 20.34 -27.68 6.38
C VAL A 509 18.84 -27.44 6.52
N VAL A 510 18.33 -27.45 7.74
CA VAL A 510 16.92 -27.16 8.03
C VAL A 510 16.64 -25.67 7.91
N GLY A 511 15.59 -25.29 7.18
CA GLY A 511 15.08 -23.92 7.06
C GLY A 511 15.30 -23.27 5.69
N THR A 512 16.09 -23.87 4.80
CA THR A 512 16.38 -23.31 3.46
C THR A 512 15.17 -23.32 2.51
N ARG A 513 14.11 -24.05 2.87
CA ARG A 513 12.85 -24.07 2.11
C ARG A 513 11.88 -22.95 2.50
N ARG A 514 12.18 -22.16 3.54
CA ARG A 514 11.36 -21.03 3.98
C ARG A 514 11.80 -19.78 3.21
N GLU A 515 10.84 -19.07 2.67
CA GLU A 515 11.09 -18.01 1.69
C GLU A 515 10.27 -16.77 2.02
N PHE A 516 10.86 -15.60 1.80
CA PHE A 516 10.16 -14.33 1.70
C PHE A 516 10.04 -13.91 0.25
N ILE A 517 8.90 -13.29 -0.05
CA ILE A 517 8.68 -12.49 -1.25
C ILE A 517 8.17 -11.15 -0.73
N ASP A 518 9.04 -10.15 -0.69
CA ASP A 518 8.72 -8.87 -0.10
C ASP A 518 7.91 -8.01 -1.09
N ARG A 519 6.75 -7.52 -0.66
CA ARG A 519 5.94 -6.56 -1.41
C ARG A 519 6.16 -5.17 -0.85
N HIS A 520 7.01 -4.39 -1.49
CA HIS A 520 7.30 -3.01 -1.14
C HIS A 520 6.32 -2.05 -1.83
N VAL A 521 5.91 -1.00 -1.10
CA VAL A 521 5.02 0.05 -1.60
C VAL A 521 5.74 1.38 -1.61
N ILE A 522 5.82 1.97 -2.81
CA ILE A 522 6.34 3.32 -3.04
C ILE A 522 5.17 4.21 -3.44
N TYR A 523 5.05 5.37 -2.82
CA TYR A 523 3.96 6.30 -3.03
C TYR A 523 4.47 7.74 -3.09
N ASN A 524 4.19 8.45 -4.19
CA ASN A 524 4.48 9.87 -4.35
C ASN A 524 5.95 10.23 -3.99
N GLY A 525 6.89 9.46 -4.51
CA GLY A 525 8.34 9.62 -4.32
C GLY A 525 8.88 9.09 -2.99
N ARG A 526 8.08 8.38 -2.19
CA ARG A 526 8.47 7.87 -0.87
C ARG A 526 8.27 6.36 -0.75
N TYR A 527 9.22 5.66 -0.16
CA TYR A 527 8.98 4.32 0.36
C TYR A 527 8.09 4.42 1.61
N ILE A 528 6.94 3.74 1.59
CA ILE A 528 5.93 3.88 2.65
C ILE A 528 5.60 2.59 3.38
N ASN A 529 5.79 1.41 2.77
CA ASN A 529 5.40 0.17 3.44
C ASN A 529 6.06 -1.09 2.85
N THR A 530 6.06 -2.18 3.62
CA THR A 530 6.40 -3.52 3.14
C THR A 530 5.48 -4.56 3.75
N GLU A 531 4.88 -5.37 2.89
CA GLU A 531 4.17 -6.58 3.28
C GLU A 531 5.08 -7.80 3.07
N LEU A 532 5.30 -8.57 4.13
CA LEU A 532 6.07 -9.81 4.08
C LEU A 532 5.18 -10.95 3.57
N LEU A 533 5.31 -11.33 2.30
CA LEU A 533 4.66 -12.54 1.79
C LEU A 533 5.57 -13.73 2.09
N THR A 534 5.04 -14.74 2.77
CA THR A 534 5.82 -15.91 3.20
C THR A 534 5.46 -17.12 2.37
N ALA A 535 6.46 -17.74 1.75
CA ALA A 535 6.30 -18.93 0.96
C ALA A 535 7.14 -20.09 1.51
N LEU A 536 6.72 -21.30 1.15
CA LEU A 536 7.42 -22.53 1.44
C LEU A 536 7.71 -23.26 0.14
N LEU A 537 8.97 -23.57 -0.10
CA LEU A 537 9.38 -24.39 -1.23
C LEU A 537 8.87 -25.81 -1.03
N THR A 538 8.15 -26.30 -2.04
CA THR A 538 7.66 -27.69 -2.10
C THR A 538 8.07 -28.34 -3.40
N ASP A 539 8.12 -29.67 -3.40
CA ASP A 539 8.47 -30.47 -4.59
C ASP A 539 9.76 -30.00 -5.30
N TYR A 540 10.74 -29.50 -4.53
CA TYR A 540 12.05 -29.02 -4.98
C TYR A 540 12.01 -27.89 -6.04
N SER A 541 10.84 -27.27 -6.26
CA SER A 541 10.64 -26.41 -7.43
C SER A 541 9.45 -25.46 -7.34
N ARG A 542 8.55 -25.65 -6.38
CA ARG A 542 7.26 -24.96 -6.34
C ARG A 542 7.07 -24.24 -5.01
N PRO A 543 7.34 -22.93 -4.95
CA PRO A 543 6.91 -22.11 -3.83
C PRO A 543 5.39 -22.10 -3.74
N ARG A 544 4.88 -22.24 -2.52
CA ARG A 544 3.47 -22.01 -2.19
C ARG A 544 3.37 -21.04 -1.02
N PRO A 545 2.27 -20.28 -0.89
CA PRO A 545 1.99 -19.55 0.34
C PRO A 545 2.06 -20.48 1.55
N MET A 546 2.66 -20.00 2.64
CA MET A 546 2.63 -20.69 3.92
C MET A 546 1.19 -20.76 4.47
N GLU A 547 0.85 -21.87 5.12
CA GLU A 547 -0.37 -21.97 5.92
C GLU A 547 -0.25 -21.07 7.17
N PRO A 548 -1.36 -20.68 7.82
CA PRO A 548 -1.34 -19.74 8.95
C PRO A 548 -0.38 -20.12 10.08
N GLU A 549 -0.31 -21.40 10.45
CA GLU A 549 0.59 -21.89 11.50
C GLU A 549 2.06 -21.87 11.06
N GLU A 550 2.33 -22.23 9.80
CA GLU A 550 3.69 -22.19 9.22
C GLU A 550 4.21 -20.74 9.20
N ARG A 551 3.36 -19.81 8.77
CA ARG A 551 3.65 -18.38 8.72
C ARG A 551 3.87 -17.81 10.12
N THR A 552 3.00 -18.13 11.08
CA THR A 552 3.10 -17.67 12.47
C THR A 552 4.44 -18.08 13.08
N GLN A 553 4.80 -19.36 12.96
CA GLN A 553 6.08 -19.85 13.47
C GLN A 553 7.26 -19.17 12.76
N PHE A 554 7.18 -19.04 11.44
CA PHE A 554 8.27 -18.46 10.66
C PHE A 554 8.53 -16.99 10.99
N LEU A 555 7.47 -16.19 11.11
CA LEU A 555 7.60 -14.79 11.49
C LEU A 555 8.07 -14.64 12.95
N SER A 556 7.58 -15.47 13.88
CA SER A 556 8.06 -15.47 15.28
C SER A 556 9.57 -15.71 15.34
N ASP A 557 10.06 -16.79 14.71
CA ASP A 557 11.49 -17.13 14.70
C ASP A 557 12.37 -15.95 14.23
N LEU A 558 11.89 -15.21 13.22
CA LEU A 558 12.62 -14.13 12.55
C LEU A 558 12.53 -12.81 13.32
N PHE A 559 11.37 -12.49 13.89
CA PHE A 559 11.19 -11.29 14.71
C PHE A 559 11.94 -11.43 16.05
N ASP A 560 11.93 -12.61 16.66
CA ASP A 560 12.76 -12.92 17.83
C ASP A 560 14.25 -12.75 17.50
N ALA A 561 14.71 -13.29 16.36
CA ALA A 561 16.09 -13.11 15.89
C ALA A 561 16.45 -11.65 15.56
N SER A 562 15.45 -10.82 15.27
CA SER A 562 15.61 -9.37 15.03
C SER A 562 15.64 -8.54 16.32
N GLY A 563 15.46 -9.19 17.48
CA GLY A 563 15.36 -8.52 18.79
C GLY A 563 14.01 -7.84 19.00
N TRP A 564 12.96 -8.30 18.31
CA TRP A 564 11.59 -7.83 18.46
C TRP A 564 10.78 -8.91 19.19
N GLU A 565 11.16 -9.17 20.44
CA GLU A 565 10.50 -10.18 21.27
C GLU A 565 9.02 -9.83 21.47
N LEU A 566 8.15 -10.80 21.21
CA LEU A 566 6.69 -10.67 21.36
C LEU A 566 6.24 -10.83 22.82
N ASP A 567 7.11 -11.36 23.69
CA ASP A 567 6.83 -11.65 25.09
C ASP A 567 7.59 -10.69 26.03
N GLY A 568 7.10 -9.46 26.21
CA GLY A 568 7.08 -8.68 27.46
C GLY A 568 8.31 -8.53 28.38
N GLU A 569 9.49 -9.08 28.09
CA GLU A 569 10.71 -8.85 28.86
C GLU A 569 11.67 -7.98 28.05
N THR A 570 11.44 -6.67 28.14
CA THR A 570 12.42 -5.68 27.69
C THR A 570 13.75 -5.91 28.40
N HIS A 571 14.71 -6.51 27.71
CA HIS A 571 16.12 -6.32 28.04
C HIS A 571 16.56 -4.98 27.44
N GLU A 572 16.65 -3.97 28.30
CA GLU A 572 17.44 -2.77 28.06
C GLU A 572 18.86 -3.19 27.62
N ASN A 573 19.16 -3.05 26.33
CA ASN A 573 20.52 -3.17 25.84
C ASN A 573 21.18 -1.79 25.84
N ASN A 574 22.03 -1.58 26.84
CA ASN A 574 23.12 -0.57 26.86
C ASN A 574 24.16 -0.84 25.77
#